data_AF-A0A838FHD4-F1
#
_entry.id   AF-A0A838FHD4-F1
#
_cell.length_a   1.000
_cell.length_b   1.000
_cell.length_c   1.000
_cell.angle_alpha   90.00
_cell.angle_beta   90.00
_cell.angle_gamma   90.00
#
_symmetry.space_group_name_H-M   'P 1'
#
loop_
_entity.id
_entity.type
_entity.pdbx_description
1 polymer ?
#
loop_
_entity_poly.entity_id
_entity_poly.type
_entity_poly.pdbx_seq_one_letter_code
_entity_poly.pdbx_strand_id
1 'polypeptide(L)'
;MNVFHLCRRISAIFVDPLPKSLFISVLLLFLLAGCKHDPVIGPALPTDTTTAGTGGGTTDTTGGTTGGTGANTDPCDPDSIYFQTDVLPILISNCAKSGCHDAASHKKGVILDSYENVMSTAEIDPFDLDGGKLYELITESDPDDRMPPPPNSPLSNEQVSIIAKWIMQGALNITCDANAGGCDTINVTYSGTVAPIMQTYCIGCHGGTAPSGGI
;
A
#
# COMPACT_ATOMS: atom_id res chain seq x y z
N MET A 1 20.09 65.65 -21.59
CA MET A 1 18.86 66.34 -21.10
C MET A 1 18.57 65.78 -19.71
N ASN A 2 18.80 66.47 -18.58
CA ASN A 2 18.06 67.66 -18.06
C ASN A 2 16.55 67.32 -18.00
N VAL A 3 15.78 67.33 -16.89
CA VAL A 3 15.59 68.25 -15.73
C VAL A 3 14.61 67.52 -14.76
N PHE A 4 14.89 67.39 -13.45
CA PHE A 4 14.27 68.12 -12.30
C PHE A 4 12.73 68.07 -12.12
N HIS A 5 12.31 67.62 -10.92
CA HIS A 5 11.28 68.19 -10.00
C HIS A 5 9.91 68.72 -10.49
N LEU A 6 8.81 68.23 -9.87
CA LEU A 6 7.67 68.93 -9.19
C LEU A 6 6.42 68.03 -9.21
N CYS A 7 5.87 67.54 -8.08
CA CYS A 7 5.04 68.23 -7.09
C CYS A 7 3.77 68.91 -7.66
N ARG A 8 2.58 68.33 -7.39
CA ARG A 8 1.38 69.08 -6.94
C ARG A 8 0.18 68.20 -6.52
N ARG A 9 -0.25 68.43 -5.28
CA ARG A 9 -1.63 68.62 -4.78
C ARG A 9 -2.62 67.46 -4.87
N ILE A 10 -2.70 66.70 -3.78
CA ILE A 10 -3.96 66.09 -3.33
C ILE A 10 -4.65 67.13 -2.45
N SER A 11 -5.71 67.72 -2.98
CA SER A 11 -6.60 68.61 -2.24
C SER A 11 -7.39 67.80 -1.20
N ALA A 12 -7.44 68.33 0.02
CA ALA A 12 -8.31 67.89 1.08
C ALA A 12 -9.78 67.85 0.62
N ILE A 13 -10.43 66.70 0.79
CA ILE A 13 -11.89 66.61 0.79
C ILE A 13 -12.33 66.73 2.24
N PHE A 14 -13.03 67.83 2.48
CA PHE A 14 -13.76 68.19 3.69
C PHE A 14 -14.62 67.00 4.17
N VAL A 15 -14.46 66.62 5.44
CA VAL A 15 -15.39 65.74 6.15
C VAL A 15 -16.34 66.64 6.92
N ASP A 16 -17.52 66.89 6.36
CA ASP A 16 -18.62 67.52 7.09
C ASP A 16 -19.37 66.46 7.92
N PRO A 17 -19.72 66.74 9.19
CA PRO A 17 -20.43 65.81 10.04
C PRO A 17 -21.93 65.80 9.73
N LEU A 18 -22.42 64.70 9.15
CA LEU A 18 -23.85 64.44 9.00
C LEU A 18 -24.53 64.26 10.37
N PRO A 19 -25.78 64.75 10.55
CA PRO A 19 -26.49 64.69 11.82
C PRO A 19 -26.84 63.25 12.22
N LYS A 20 -26.47 62.91 13.45
CA LYS A 20 -26.51 61.58 14.10
C LYS A 20 -27.90 60.93 14.15
N SER A 21 -28.96 61.65 13.80
CA SER A 21 -30.35 61.17 13.86
C SER A 21 -30.79 60.38 12.62
N LEU A 22 -30.05 60.42 11.51
CA LEU A 22 -30.43 59.68 10.29
C LEU A 22 -29.86 58.25 10.22
N PHE A 23 -28.79 57.97 10.99
CA PHE A 23 -28.10 56.66 10.95
C PHE A 23 -28.85 55.53 11.67
N ILE A 24 -29.72 55.87 12.63
CA ILE A 24 -30.46 54.87 13.41
C ILE A 24 -31.59 54.23 12.59
N SER A 25 -32.14 54.94 11.61
CA SER A 25 -33.24 54.41 10.79
C SER A 25 -32.80 53.50 9.64
N VAL A 26 -31.53 53.58 9.19
CA VAL A 26 -31.02 52.73 8.10
C VAL A 26 -30.44 51.41 8.65
N LEU A 27 -29.95 51.39 9.89
CA LEU A 27 -29.43 50.18 10.53
C LEU A 27 -30.55 49.20 10.94
N LEU A 28 -31.77 49.67 11.15
CA LEU A 28 -32.91 48.82 11.54
C LEU A 28 -33.59 48.11 10.34
N LEU A 29 -33.31 48.54 9.09
CA LEU A 29 -33.91 47.93 7.89
C LEU A 29 -33.00 46.88 7.21
N PHE A 30 -31.75 46.72 7.66
CA PHE A 30 -30.82 45.71 7.16
C PHE A 30 -30.75 44.41 7.98
N LEU A 31 -31.56 44.29 9.04
CA LEU A 31 -31.60 43.12 9.92
C LEU A 31 -32.69 42.07 9.58
N LEU A 32 -33.44 42.26 8.49
CA LEU A 32 -34.52 41.33 8.10
C LEU A 32 -34.19 40.44 6.89
N ALA A 33 -32.99 40.56 6.31
CA ALA A 33 -32.47 39.59 5.34
C ALA A 33 -31.59 38.54 6.04
N GLY A 34 -32.12 37.92 7.10
CA GLY A 34 -31.55 36.71 7.67
C GLY A 34 -31.87 35.51 6.78
N CYS A 35 -30.86 34.75 6.39
CA CYS A 35 -31.05 33.47 5.70
C CYS A 35 -31.95 32.58 6.55
N LYS A 36 -33.07 32.13 5.98
CA LYS A 36 -33.90 31.08 6.54
C LYS A 36 -33.09 29.78 6.48
N HIS A 37 -32.58 29.33 7.62
CA HIS A 37 -31.96 28.02 7.75
C HIS A 37 -33.10 26.99 7.60
N ASP A 38 -33.10 26.27 6.50
CA ASP A 38 -33.95 25.09 6.34
C ASP A 38 -33.39 23.99 7.26
N PRO A 39 -34.20 23.36 8.13
CA PRO A 39 -33.71 22.23 8.91
C PRO A 39 -33.37 21.10 7.93
N VAL A 40 -32.08 20.87 7.73
CA VAL A 40 -31.56 19.68 7.04
C VAL A 40 -31.94 18.46 7.87
N ILE A 41 -33.11 17.89 7.59
CA ILE A 41 -33.42 16.49 7.86
C ILE A 41 -32.84 15.71 6.67
N GLY A 42 -31.51 15.68 6.59
CA GLY A 42 -30.79 14.64 5.89
C GLY A 42 -30.73 13.41 6.79
N PRO A 43 -30.64 12.18 6.25
CA PRO A 43 -30.34 11.01 7.07
C PRO A 43 -29.04 11.29 7.83
N ALA A 44 -29.07 11.03 9.14
CA ALA A 44 -27.97 11.31 10.04
C ALA A 44 -26.63 10.90 9.42
N LEU A 45 -25.70 11.86 9.32
CA LEU A 45 -24.28 11.51 9.21
C LEU A 45 -23.96 10.61 10.42
N PRO A 46 -23.24 9.50 10.27
CA PRO A 46 -22.85 8.69 11.40
C PRO A 46 -21.96 9.53 12.32
N THR A 47 -22.56 10.06 13.39
CA THR A 47 -21.85 10.60 14.54
C THR A 47 -21.15 9.43 15.21
N ASP A 48 -19.82 9.45 15.18
CA ASP A 48 -18.96 8.51 15.87
C ASP A 48 -19.27 8.56 17.38
N THR A 49 -20.14 7.65 17.80
CA THR A 49 -20.61 7.52 19.16
C THR A 49 -19.83 6.36 19.77
N THR A 50 -18.58 6.62 20.17
CA THR A 50 -17.88 5.78 21.13
C THR A 50 -18.43 6.08 22.53
N THR A 51 -19.69 5.71 22.74
CA THR A 51 -20.22 5.55 24.11
C THR A 51 -19.87 4.15 24.56
N ALA A 52 -19.08 4.07 25.63
CA ALA A 52 -18.82 2.83 26.35
C ALA A 52 -20.14 2.16 26.76
N GLY A 53 -20.52 1.13 26.01
CA GLY A 53 -21.72 0.34 26.22
C GLY A 53 -21.36 -1.15 26.34
N THR A 54 -21.47 -1.67 27.55
CA THR A 54 -21.34 -3.08 27.87
C THR A 54 -22.39 -3.91 27.13
N GLY A 55 -21.93 -4.82 26.26
CA GLY A 55 -22.69 -6.02 25.83
C GLY A 55 -23.26 -5.99 24.41
N GLY A 56 -22.67 -6.81 23.52
CA GLY A 56 -23.36 -7.30 22.31
C GLY A 56 -22.54 -7.31 21.02
N GLY A 57 -21.62 -8.27 20.88
CA GLY A 57 -21.37 -8.98 19.61
C GLY A 57 -21.01 -8.17 18.36
N THR A 58 -19.98 -7.33 18.42
CA THR A 58 -19.17 -7.02 17.23
C THR A 58 -17.87 -7.81 17.34
N THR A 59 -17.74 -8.86 16.53
CA THR A 59 -16.42 -9.42 16.20
C THR A 59 -15.71 -8.37 15.36
N ASP A 60 -15.13 -7.39 16.04
CA ASP A 60 -14.10 -6.54 15.49
C ASP A 60 -12.86 -7.43 15.32
N THR A 61 -12.33 -7.53 14.10
CA THR A 61 -11.11 -8.30 13.80
C THR A 61 -9.87 -7.55 14.29
N THR A 62 -9.96 -6.94 15.46
CA THR A 62 -8.85 -6.45 16.29
C THR A 62 -8.64 -7.40 17.47
N GLY A 63 -8.85 -8.69 17.22
CA GLY A 63 -8.26 -9.76 18.02
C GLY A 63 -6.75 -9.75 17.82
N GLY A 64 -6.06 -8.85 18.51
CA GLY A 64 -4.65 -8.97 18.85
C GLY A 64 -4.45 -10.24 19.66
N THR A 65 -4.42 -11.36 18.96
CA THR A 65 -3.99 -12.65 19.48
C THR A 65 -2.49 -12.61 19.44
N THR A 66 -1.90 -12.22 20.57
CA THR A 66 -0.55 -12.63 20.90
C THR A 66 -0.55 -14.16 21.00
N GLY A 67 -0.01 -14.82 19.97
CA GLY A 67 0.35 -16.22 20.00
C GLY A 67 -0.30 -17.07 18.91
N GLY A 68 0.52 -17.60 17.99
CA GLY A 68 0.08 -18.69 17.14
C GLY A 68 0.94 -19.04 15.93
N THR A 69 2.19 -19.46 16.17
CA THR A 69 2.93 -20.48 15.37
C THR A 69 3.24 -20.20 13.90
N GLY A 70 4.51 -19.86 13.63
CA GLY A 70 5.26 -20.47 12.52
C GLY A 70 5.73 -19.59 11.36
N ALA A 71 5.35 -18.31 11.30
CA ALA A 71 5.90 -17.40 10.31
C ALA A 71 7.00 -16.56 10.96
N ASN A 72 8.23 -16.73 10.52
CA ASN A 72 9.36 -15.89 10.89
C ASN A 72 9.18 -14.54 10.15
N THR A 73 8.23 -13.74 10.63
CA THR A 73 7.89 -12.43 10.06
C THR A 73 8.88 -11.42 10.58
N ASP A 74 9.90 -11.15 9.78
CA ASP A 74 10.85 -10.07 10.05
C ASP A 74 10.32 -8.76 9.42
N PRO A 75 10.59 -7.59 10.04
CA PRO A 75 10.39 -6.31 9.36
C PRO A 75 11.16 -6.36 8.03
N CYS A 76 10.53 -5.86 6.97
CA CYS A 76 11.06 -5.97 5.62
C CYS A 76 12.45 -5.33 5.51
N ASP A 77 13.47 -6.17 5.52
CA ASP A 77 14.85 -5.82 5.26
C ASP A 77 15.09 -5.87 3.73
N PRO A 78 15.52 -4.76 3.10
CA PRO A 78 15.84 -4.74 1.66
C PRO A 78 17.02 -5.65 1.29
N ASP A 79 17.86 -6.04 2.26
CA ASP A 79 18.97 -6.96 2.03
C ASP A 79 18.58 -8.44 2.22
N SER A 80 17.38 -8.75 2.71
CA SER A 80 16.91 -10.12 2.86
C SER A 80 16.22 -10.63 1.60
N ILE A 81 16.40 -11.93 1.30
CA ILE A 81 15.66 -12.62 0.24
C ILE A 81 14.53 -13.43 0.86
N TYR A 82 13.31 -13.20 0.38
CA TYR A 82 12.10 -13.86 0.86
C TYR A 82 11.71 -14.98 -0.10
N PHE A 83 11.70 -16.21 0.40
CA PHE A 83 11.49 -17.38 -0.46
C PHE A 83 10.20 -17.28 -1.29
N GLN A 84 9.09 -16.89 -0.67
CA GLN A 84 7.77 -16.88 -1.31
C GLN A 84 7.65 -15.83 -2.44
N THR A 85 8.31 -14.69 -2.31
CA THR A 85 8.18 -13.57 -3.26
C THR A 85 9.33 -13.49 -4.26
N ASP A 86 10.51 -13.96 -3.89
CA ASP A 86 11.72 -13.75 -4.67
C ASP A 86 12.21 -15.04 -5.32
N VAL A 87 12.23 -16.16 -4.59
CA VAL A 87 12.82 -17.43 -5.05
C VAL A 87 11.79 -18.31 -5.74
N LEU A 88 10.66 -18.56 -5.06
CA LEU A 88 9.63 -19.48 -5.53
C LEU A 88 9.08 -19.08 -6.92
N PRO A 89 8.83 -17.80 -7.25
CA PRO A 89 8.38 -17.43 -8.59
C PRO A 89 9.40 -17.77 -9.68
N ILE A 90 10.71 -17.70 -9.39
CA ILE A 90 11.77 -18.12 -10.32
C ILE A 90 11.69 -19.63 -10.54
N LEU A 91 11.57 -20.41 -9.46
CA LEU A 91 11.49 -21.87 -9.52
C LEU A 91 10.22 -22.34 -10.25
N ILE A 92 9.06 -21.75 -9.98
CA ILE A 92 7.79 -22.07 -10.66
C ILE A 92 7.87 -21.71 -12.14
N SER A 93 8.37 -20.52 -12.47
CA SER A 93 8.37 -20.03 -13.85
C SER A 93 9.38 -20.72 -14.74
N ASN A 94 10.41 -21.37 -14.18
CA ASN A 94 11.50 -21.96 -14.96
C ASN A 94 11.62 -23.48 -14.80
N CYS A 95 11.25 -24.05 -13.65
CA CYS A 95 11.59 -25.42 -13.27
C CYS A 95 10.36 -26.27 -12.89
N ALA A 96 9.44 -25.76 -12.07
CA ALA A 96 8.26 -26.50 -11.58
C ALA A 96 7.12 -26.55 -12.61
N LYS A 97 7.45 -27.01 -13.82
CA LYS A 97 6.53 -27.19 -14.95
C LYS A 97 6.21 -28.66 -15.15
N SER A 98 5.10 -28.92 -15.81
CA SER A 98 4.74 -30.28 -16.22
C SER A 98 5.84 -30.92 -17.08
N GLY A 99 6.18 -32.15 -16.74
CA GLY A 99 7.29 -32.91 -17.28
C GLY A 99 8.67 -32.48 -16.78
N CYS A 100 8.76 -31.55 -15.84
CA CYS A 100 10.04 -31.04 -15.29
C CYS A 100 10.14 -31.31 -13.78
N HIS A 101 9.90 -30.33 -12.91
CA HIS A 101 10.05 -30.46 -11.45
C HIS A 101 8.78 -30.01 -10.68
N ASP A 102 7.61 -30.30 -11.25
CA ASP A 102 6.32 -30.08 -10.59
C ASP A 102 5.92 -31.26 -9.68
N ALA A 103 4.91 -31.09 -8.82
CA ALA A 103 4.48 -32.15 -7.91
C ALA A 103 4.04 -33.45 -8.59
N ALA A 104 3.49 -33.39 -9.82
CA ALA A 104 2.87 -34.54 -10.46
C ALA A 104 3.85 -35.34 -11.34
N SER A 105 4.74 -34.66 -12.06
CA SER A 105 5.57 -35.23 -13.12
C SER A 105 7.05 -34.92 -12.99
N HIS A 106 7.47 -34.48 -11.78
CA HIS A 106 8.86 -34.31 -11.38
C HIS A 106 9.83 -35.38 -11.91
N LYS A 107 10.93 -34.90 -12.49
CA LYS A 107 12.09 -35.67 -12.91
C LYS A 107 13.04 -35.82 -11.73
N LYS A 108 13.71 -36.99 -11.69
CA LYS A 108 14.74 -37.31 -10.70
C LYS A 108 14.28 -37.18 -9.23
N GLY A 109 12.97 -37.21 -8.98
CA GLY A 109 12.41 -37.06 -7.62
C GLY A 109 12.49 -35.64 -7.04
N VAL A 110 12.81 -34.63 -7.85
CA VAL A 110 12.97 -33.23 -7.40
C VAL A 110 11.71 -32.43 -7.67
N ILE A 111 11.13 -31.84 -6.62
CA ILE A 111 9.90 -31.03 -6.66
C ILE A 111 10.22 -29.60 -6.20
N LEU A 112 9.86 -28.60 -6.99
CA LEU A 112 10.27 -27.20 -6.78
C LEU A 112 9.09 -26.22 -6.65
N ASP A 113 7.93 -26.69 -6.17
CA ASP A 113 6.68 -25.91 -6.12
C ASP A 113 6.32 -25.35 -4.73
N SER A 114 7.04 -25.75 -3.68
CA SER A 114 6.89 -25.22 -2.32
C SER A 114 8.23 -25.19 -1.59
N TYR A 115 8.31 -24.44 -0.50
CA TYR A 115 9.52 -24.37 0.33
C TYR A 115 9.93 -25.75 0.84
N GLU A 116 8.98 -26.51 1.37
CA GLU A 116 9.19 -27.83 1.95
C GLU A 116 9.72 -28.80 0.89
N ASN A 117 9.14 -28.78 -0.31
CA ASN A 117 9.56 -29.62 -1.42
C ASN A 117 10.96 -29.23 -1.93
N VAL A 118 11.24 -27.93 -2.05
CA VAL A 118 12.56 -27.43 -2.46
C VAL A 118 13.63 -27.86 -1.46
N MET A 119 13.42 -27.60 -0.17
CA MET A 119 14.40 -27.94 0.87
C MET A 119 14.59 -29.45 1.06
N SER A 120 13.58 -30.26 0.79
CA SER A 120 13.66 -31.71 0.96
C SER A 120 14.20 -32.46 -0.26
N THR A 121 14.07 -31.90 -1.47
CA THR A 121 14.38 -32.63 -2.71
C THR A 121 15.44 -31.98 -3.59
N ALA A 122 15.70 -30.68 -3.47
CA ALA A 122 16.60 -29.96 -4.37
C ALA A 122 18.08 -29.99 -3.97
N GLU A 123 18.43 -30.76 -2.92
CA GLU A 123 19.80 -30.88 -2.37
C GLU A 123 20.43 -29.50 -2.14
N ILE A 124 19.87 -28.74 -1.21
CA ILE A 124 20.38 -27.40 -0.83
C ILE A 124 21.17 -27.52 0.47
N ASP A 125 22.36 -26.94 0.49
CA ASP A 125 23.15 -26.76 1.71
C ASP A 125 23.09 -25.29 2.16
N PRO A 126 22.38 -24.97 3.26
CA PRO A 126 22.32 -23.62 3.79
C PRO A 126 23.73 -23.06 4.05
N PHE A 127 23.96 -21.81 3.63
CA PHE A 127 25.25 -21.11 3.75
C PHE A 127 26.40 -21.64 2.87
N ASP A 128 26.16 -22.63 2.01
CA ASP A 128 27.16 -23.18 1.09
C ASP A 128 26.59 -23.34 -0.34
N LEU A 129 27.16 -22.60 -1.29
CA LEU A 129 26.77 -22.69 -2.70
C LEU A 129 27.32 -23.94 -3.39
N ASP A 130 28.45 -24.46 -2.91
CA ASP A 130 29.14 -25.61 -3.49
C ASP A 130 28.66 -26.93 -2.87
N GLY A 131 27.95 -26.86 -1.74
CA GLY A 131 27.43 -28.02 -1.00
C GLY A 131 26.15 -28.63 -1.58
N GLY A 132 25.52 -28.01 -2.58
CA GLY A 132 24.21 -28.40 -3.09
C GLY A 132 24.06 -28.43 -4.62
N LYS A 133 23.09 -29.19 -5.12
CA LYS A 133 22.84 -29.36 -6.56
C LYS A 133 22.10 -28.21 -7.21
N LEU A 134 21.24 -27.51 -6.48
CA LEU A 134 20.44 -26.43 -7.07
C LEU A 134 21.33 -25.35 -7.69
N TYR A 135 22.35 -24.87 -6.97
CA TYR A 135 23.22 -23.80 -7.46
C TYR A 135 24.21 -24.29 -8.53
N GLU A 136 24.78 -25.49 -8.34
CA GLU A 136 25.63 -26.16 -9.35
C GLU A 136 24.92 -26.23 -10.70
N LEU A 137 23.71 -26.77 -10.76
CA LEU A 137 23.01 -27.03 -12.01
C LEU A 137 22.53 -25.75 -12.71
N ILE A 138 22.16 -24.70 -11.98
CA ILE A 138 21.74 -23.43 -12.60
C ILE A 138 22.92 -22.59 -13.10
N THR A 139 24.15 -22.91 -12.68
CA THR A 139 25.38 -22.25 -13.12
C THR A 139 26.22 -23.09 -14.09
N GLU A 140 25.81 -24.33 -14.34
CA GLU A 140 26.50 -25.22 -15.27
C GLU A 140 26.45 -24.69 -16.73
N SER A 141 27.58 -24.88 -17.40
CA SER A 141 27.84 -24.51 -18.79
C SER A 141 27.49 -25.62 -19.79
N ASP A 142 27.62 -26.89 -19.38
CA ASP A 142 27.29 -28.04 -20.23
C ASP A 142 25.77 -28.10 -20.50
N PRO A 143 25.32 -28.03 -21.77
CA PRO A 143 23.90 -28.11 -22.14
C PRO A 143 23.20 -29.40 -21.69
N ASP A 144 23.92 -30.50 -21.49
CA ASP A 144 23.34 -31.79 -21.10
C ASP A 144 23.09 -31.89 -19.58
N ASP A 145 23.83 -31.13 -18.78
CA ASP A 145 23.74 -31.13 -17.32
C ASP A 145 23.03 -29.91 -16.74
N ARG A 146 23.14 -28.75 -17.40
CA ARG A 146 22.58 -27.49 -16.89
C ARG A 146 21.05 -27.49 -16.76
N MET A 147 20.56 -26.67 -15.83
CA MET A 147 19.15 -26.42 -15.62
C MET A 147 18.82 -24.92 -15.77
N PRO A 148 17.74 -24.52 -16.48
CA PRO A 148 16.87 -25.38 -17.28
C PRO A 148 17.57 -25.96 -18.52
N PRO A 149 17.20 -27.20 -18.94
CA PRO A 149 17.81 -27.84 -20.09
C PRO A 149 17.31 -27.19 -21.39
N PRO A 150 18.11 -27.17 -22.46
CA PRO A 150 17.65 -26.78 -23.79
C PRO A 150 16.37 -27.55 -24.18
N PRO A 151 15.40 -26.89 -24.86
CA PRO A 151 15.49 -25.58 -25.50
C PRO A 151 15.16 -24.39 -24.57
N ASN A 152 15.01 -24.61 -23.26
CA ASN A 152 14.73 -23.51 -22.34
C ASN A 152 15.96 -22.62 -22.16
N SER A 153 15.71 -21.30 -22.08
CA SER A 153 16.75 -20.33 -21.78
C SER A 153 17.34 -20.57 -20.37
N PRO A 154 18.64 -20.28 -20.17
CA PRO A 154 19.19 -20.21 -18.82
C PRO A 154 18.51 -19.12 -18.00
N LEU A 155 18.62 -19.21 -16.68
CA LEU A 155 18.26 -18.12 -15.79
C LEU A 155 19.12 -16.88 -16.10
N SER A 156 18.57 -15.69 -15.85
CA SER A 156 19.37 -14.47 -15.91
C SER A 156 20.34 -14.42 -14.73
N ASN A 157 21.41 -13.61 -14.85
CA ASN A 157 22.38 -13.42 -13.77
C ASN A 157 21.70 -12.90 -12.48
N GLU A 158 20.66 -12.08 -12.62
CA GLU A 158 19.87 -11.57 -11.49
C GLU A 158 19.06 -12.68 -10.82
N GLN A 159 18.48 -13.60 -11.59
CA GLN A 159 17.76 -14.74 -11.01
C GLN A 159 18.71 -15.70 -10.29
N VAL A 160 19.89 -15.96 -10.87
CA VAL A 160 20.94 -16.76 -10.23
C VAL A 160 21.41 -16.08 -8.94
N SER A 161 21.61 -14.76 -8.93
CA SER A 161 22.07 -14.04 -7.74
C SER A 161 21.04 -14.00 -6.61
N ILE A 162 19.74 -13.94 -6.92
CA ILE A 162 18.65 -14.06 -5.93
C ILE A 162 18.72 -15.44 -5.24
N ILE A 163 18.82 -16.52 -6.02
CA ILE A 163 18.91 -17.89 -5.48
C ILE A 163 20.20 -18.05 -4.66
N ALA A 164 21.33 -17.55 -5.17
CA ALA A 164 22.61 -17.60 -4.46
C ALA A 164 22.54 -16.89 -3.11
N LYS A 165 22.01 -15.67 -3.10
CA LYS A 165 21.88 -14.85 -1.89
C LYS A 165 20.95 -15.53 -0.87
N TRP A 166 19.84 -16.11 -1.32
CA TRP A 166 18.96 -16.87 -0.44
C TRP A 166 19.63 -18.08 0.21
N ILE A 167 20.39 -18.88 -0.56
CA ILE A 167 21.15 -20.02 -0.01
C ILE A 167 22.18 -19.51 1.01
N MET A 168 22.90 -18.44 0.68
CA MET A 168 23.88 -17.80 1.58
C MET A 168 23.26 -17.16 2.82
N GLN A 169 21.96 -16.88 2.81
CA GLN A 169 21.19 -16.42 3.97
C GLN A 169 20.59 -17.56 4.79
N GLY A 170 21.00 -18.81 4.52
CA GLY A 170 20.55 -19.99 5.25
C GLY A 170 19.30 -20.64 4.67
N ALA A 171 18.93 -20.30 3.43
CA ALA A 171 17.80 -20.87 2.72
C ALA A 171 16.49 -20.86 3.55
N LEU A 172 16.22 -19.75 4.25
CA LEU A 172 15.11 -19.62 5.18
C LEU A 172 13.78 -19.33 4.45
N ASN A 173 12.66 -19.72 5.07
CA ASN A 173 11.29 -19.35 4.64
C ASN A 173 10.79 -18.11 5.42
N ILE A 174 11.57 -17.03 5.38
CA ILE A 174 11.14 -15.75 5.99
C ILE A 174 10.12 -15.05 5.10
N THR A 175 9.23 -14.28 5.72
CA THR A 175 8.24 -13.45 5.01
C THR A 175 8.37 -12.00 5.45
N CYS A 176 8.32 -11.08 4.48
CA CYS A 176 8.20 -9.66 4.75
C CYS A 176 6.73 -9.33 4.99
N ASP A 177 6.41 -8.92 6.21
CA ASP A 177 5.17 -8.21 6.49
C ASP A 177 5.49 -6.71 6.58
N ALA A 178 5.12 -5.97 5.53
CA ALA A 178 5.29 -4.52 5.47
C ALA A 178 4.53 -3.80 6.59
N ASN A 179 3.58 -4.49 7.23
CA ASN A 179 2.78 -4.01 8.35
C ASN A 179 3.14 -4.69 9.66
N ALA A 180 4.29 -5.39 9.75
CA ALA A 180 4.74 -6.04 11.00
C ALA A 180 4.88 -5.03 12.16
N GLY A 181 5.10 -3.75 11.84
CA GLY A 181 5.10 -2.63 12.80
C GLY A 181 3.71 -2.08 13.16
N GLY A 182 2.64 -2.68 12.62
CA GLY A 182 1.29 -2.16 12.62
C GLY A 182 1.08 -1.03 11.61
N CYS A 183 -0.18 -0.81 11.20
CA CYS A 183 -0.56 0.43 10.56
C CYS A 183 -0.67 1.51 11.64
N ASP A 184 0.02 2.65 11.49
CA ASP A 184 -0.22 3.81 12.35
C ASP A 184 -1.60 4.39 12.04
N THR A 185 -2.59 3.99 12.85
CA THR A 185 -3.96 4.50 12.74
C THR A 185 -4.20 5.72 13.62
N ILE A 186 -3.19 6.24 14.34
CA ILE A 186 -3.38 7.34 15.31
C ILE A 186 -3.91 8.60 14.63
N ASN A 187 -3.49 8.84 13.39
CA ASN A 187 -3.90 10.03 12.61
C ASN A 187 -4.81 9.70 11.43
N VAL A 188 -5.27 8.45 11.30
CA VAL A 188 -6.19 8.04 10.23
C VAL A 188 -7.62 8.27 10.72
N THR A 189 -8.31 9.25 10.15
CA THR A 189 -9.72 9.54 10.46
C THR A 189 -10.58 9.40 9.22
N TYR A 190 -11.85 9.05 9.38
CA TYR A 190 -12.76 8.99 8.25
C TYR A 190 -12.83 10.33 7.52
N SER A 191 -13.06 11.43 8.24
CA SER A 191 -13.17 12.77 7.63
C SER A 191 -11.87 13.31 7.04
N GLY A 192 -10.72 12.98 7.66
CA GLY A 192 -9.42 13.52 7.25
C GLY A 192 -8.68 12.68 6.21
N THR A 193 -8.92 11.37 6.18
CA THR A 193 -8.16 10.43 5.33
C THR A 193 -9.06 9.73 4.32
N VAL A 194 -10.20 9.17 4.76
CA VAL A 194 -11.04 8.33 3.89
C VAL A 194 -11.97 9.17 3.00
N ALA A 195 -12.68 10.14 3.57
CA ALA A 195 -13.66 10.96 2.88
C ALA A 195 -13.07 11.75 1.69
N PRO A 196 -11.86 12.34 1.78
CA PRO A 196 -11.22 12.99 0.63
C PRO A 196 -10.93 12.01 -0.51
N ILE A 197 -10.45 10.79 -0.21
CA ILE A 197 -10.19 9.76 -1.23
C ILE A 197 -11.50 9.40 -1.95
N MET A 198 -12.56 9.15 -1.18
CA MET A 198 -13.88 8.85 -1.75
C MET A 198 -14.40 10.01 -2.60
N GLN A 199 -14.23 11.25 -2.13
CA GLN A 199 -14.68 12.44 -2.85
C GLN A 199 -13.90 12.69 -4.15
N THR A 200 -12.59 12.44 -4.13
CA THR A 200 -11.70 12.68 -5.27
C THR A 200 -11.82 11.59 -6.33
N TYR A 201 -11.93 10.31 -5.92
CA TYR A 201 -11.78 9.19 -6.85
C TYR A 201 -13.08 8.41 -7.09
N CYS A 202 -14.07 8.50 -6.21
CA CYS A 202 -15.24 7.60 -6.25
C CYS A 202 -16.56 8.35 -6.51
N ILE A 203 -16.79 9.47 -5.82
CA ILE A 203 -18.06 10.22 -5.87
C ILE A 203 -18.34 10.84 -7.24
N GLY A 204 -17.34 11.00 -8.11
CA GLY A 204 -17.56 11.43 -9.50
C GLY A 204 -18.48 10.51 -10.31
N CYS A 205 -18.52 9.21 -9.97
CA CYS A 205 -19.42 8.23 -10.59
C CYS A 205 -20.46 7.65 -9.61
N HIS A 206 -20.18 7.71 -8.30
CA HIS A 206 -21.01 7.17 -7.21
C HIS A 206 -21.72 8.27 -6.40
N GLY A 207 -21.80 9.50 -6.90
CA GLY A 207 -22.33 10.66 -6.18
C GLY A 207 -23.46 11.36 -6.91
N GLY A 208 -24.58 11.57 -6.20
CA GLY A 208 -25.67 12.44 -6.67
C GLY A 208 -26.76 11.76 -7.51
N THR A 209 -27.48 12.55 -8.31
CA THR A 209 -28.75 12.16 -8.95
C THR A 209 -28.64 11.38 -10.27
N ALA A 210 -27.42 11.10 -10.74
CA ALA A 210 -27.20 10.33 -11.97
C ALA A 210 -25.91 9.49 -11.88
N PRO A 211 -25.88 8.48 -11.01
CA PRO A 211 -24.73 7.59 -10.93
C PRO A 211 -24.51 6.80 -12.22
N SER A 212 -23.25 6.50 -12.51
CA SER A 212 -22.88 5.71 -13.68
C SER A 212 -23.21 4.23 -13.44
N GLY A 213 -23.93 3.58 -14.34
CA GLY A 213 -24.19 2.13 -14.25
C GLY A 213 -25.26 1.70 -13.25
N GLY A 214 -26.06 2.61 -12.69
CA GLY A 214 -27.23 2.30 -11.87
C GLY A 214 -26.95 2.00 -10.39
N ILE A 215 -25.87 2.58 -9.85
CA ILE A 215 -25.36 2.39 -8.47
C ILE A 215 -25.49 3.63 -7.60
#